data_AF-A0A0G1HPC6-F1
#
_entry.id   AF-A0A0G1HPC6-F1
#
_cell.length_a   1.000
_cell.length_b   1.000
_cell.length_c   1.000
_cell.angle_alpha   90.00
_cell.angle_beta   90.00
_cell.angle_gamma   90.00
#
_symmetry.space_group_name_H-M   'P 1'
#
loop_
_entity.id
_entity.type
_entity.pdbx_description
1 polymer ?
#
loop_
_entity_poly.entity_id
_entity_poly.type
_entity_poly.pdbx_seq_one_letter_code
_entity_poly.pdbx_strand_id
1 'polypeptide(L)'
;EELYKKIDARVEARLKLGMIEEVENLHRARGLSFEQLHRFGLEYRVIADYLSGKFSSFPEMRERLKWNIHAYARRQLTWFRKGEDIQWISEYEKIQRAVERFLFYH
;
A
#
# COMPACT_ATOMS: atom_id res chain seq x y z
N GLU A 1 0.04 4.15 -17.14
CA GLU A 1 0.53 2.75 -17.16
C GLU A 1 1.74 2.53 -16.25
N GLU A 2 2.74 3.41 -16.28
CA GLU A 2 3.97 3.26 -15.46
C GLU A 2 3.74 3.15 -13.94
N LEU A 3 2.79 3.90 -13.37
CA LEU A 3 2.48 3.81 -11.93
C LEU A 3 2.02 2.41 -11.52
N TYR A 4 1.13 1.79 -12.30
CA TYR A 4 0.60 0.46 -11.97
C TYR A 4 1.67 -0.63 -12.15
N LYS A 5 2.52 -0.53 -13.18
CA LYS A 5 3.66 -1.43 -13.34
C LYS A 5 4.60 -1.39 -12.13
N LYS A 6 4.90 -0.18 -11.62
CA LYS A 6 5.72 -0.01 -10.40
C LYS A 6 5.04 -0.60 -9.17
N ILE A 7 3.73 -0.42 -9.03
CA ILE A 7 2.95 -1.02 -7.94
C ILE A 7 3.02 -2.55 -8.03
N ASP A 8 2.80 -3.13 -9.21
CA ASP A 8 2.82 -4.57 -9.42
C ASP A 8 4.19 -5.15 -9.10
N ALA A 9 5.26 -4.53 -9.58
CA ALA A 9 6.62 -4.92 -9.26
C ALA A 9 6.91 -4.88 -7.75
N ARG A 10 6.42 -3.85 -7.04
CA ARG A 10 6.54 -3.74 -5.58
C ARG A 10 5.79 -4.86 -4.86
N VAL A 11 4.57 -5.18 -5.29
CA VAL A 11 3.76 -6.25 -4.71
C VAL A 11 4.46 -7.60 -4.88
N GLU A 12 4.94 -7.91 -6.09
CA GLU A 12 5.67 -9.14 -6.36
C GLU A 12 6.95 -9.24 -5.53
N ALA A 13 7.71 -8.15 -5.42
CA ALA A 13 8.90 -8.10 -4.58
C ALA A 13 8.55 -8.35 -3.10
N ARG A 14 7.49 -7.70 -2.59
CA ARG A 14 7.06 -7.85 -1.20
C ARG A 14 6.61 -9.28 -0.88
N LEU A 15 5.85 -9.91 -1.78
CA LEU A 15 5.45 -11.31 -1.65
C LEU A 15 6.67 -12.24 -1.62
N LYS A 16 7.67 -12.01 -2.47
CA LYS A 16 8.94 -12.77 -2.47
C LYS A 16 9.78 -12.57 -1.21
N LEU A 17 9.66 -11.42 -0.55
CA LEU A 17 10.39 -11.09 0.68
C LEU A 17 9.73 -11.66 1.95
N GLY A 18 8.74 -12.54 1.83
CA GLY A 18 8.18 -13.25 2.98
C GLY A 18 6.97 -12.57 3.61
N MET A 19 6.19 -11.82 2.83
CA MET A 19 5.02 -11.10 3.35
C MET A 19 3.96 -12.02 3.96
N ILE A 20 3.74 -13.20 3.38
CA ILE A 20 2.71 -14.12 3.86
C ILE A 20 3.13 -14.68 5.22
N GLU A 21 4.40 -15.05 5.31
CA GLU A 21 5.07 -15.57 6.48
C GLU A 21 5.08 -14.55 7.61
N GLU A 22 5.29 -13.27 7.31
CA GLU A 22 5.16 -12.17 8.28
C GLU A 22 3.75 -12.16 8.93
N VAL A 23 2.69 -12.18 8.11
CA VAL A 23 1.30 -12.13 8.60
C VAL A 23 0.91 -13.43 9.31
N GLU A 24 1.34 -14.57 8.81
CA GLU A 24 1.13 -15.88 9.42
C GLU A 24 1.79 -15.95 10.81
N ASN A 25 3.01 -15.42 10.95
CA ASN A 25 3.71 -15.34 12.23
C ASN A 25 3.00 -14.43 13.23
N LEU A 26 2.46 -13.30 12.78
CA LEU A 26 1.62 -12.44 13.64
C LEU A 26 0.37 -13.18 14.13
N HIS A 27 -0.25 -14.01 13.29
CA HIS A 27 -1.38 -14.82 13.70
C HIS A 27 -0.99 -15.93 14.68
N ARG A 28 -0.03 -16.79 14.29
CA ARG A 28 0.31 -18.01 15.03
C ARG A 28 1.19 -17.77 16.24
N ALA A 29 2.24 -16.96 16.12
CA ALA A 29 3.21 -16.76 17.19
C ALA A 29 2.82 -15.63 18.15
N ARG A 30 2.15 -14.59 17.64
CA ARG A 30 1.71 -13.44 18.46
C ARG A 30 0.23 -13.53 18.87
N GLY A 31 -0.51 -14.52 18.38
CA GLY A 31 -1.91 -14.75 18.77
C GLY A 31 -2.89 -13.70 18.26
N LEU A 32 -2.53 -12.91 17.24
CA LEU A 32 -3.44 -11.91 16.68
C LEU A 32 -4.54 -12.59 15.87
N SER A 33 -5.79 -12.26 16.12
CA SER A 33 -6.93 -12.68 15.29
C SER A 33 -6.85 -12.09 13.88
N PHE A 34 -7.49 -12.74 12.91
CA PHE A 34 -7.61 -12.19 11.55
C PHE A 34 -8.30 -10.82 11.55
N GLU A 35 -9.29 -10.60 12.42
CA GLU A 35 -9.95 -9.29 12.56
C GLU A 35 -9.00 -8.19 13.06
N GLN A 36 -8.04 -8.52 13.94
CA GLN A 36 -6.99 -7.57 14.33
C GLN A 36 -6.08 -7.24 13.15
N LEU A 37 -5.66 -8.24 12.38
CA LEU A 37 -4.81 -8.06 11.20
C LEU A 37 -5.49 -7.22 10.10
N HIS A 38 -6.81 -7.30 9.97
CA HIS A 38 -7.59 -6.48 9.02
C HIS A 38 -7.44 -4.96 9.24
N ARG A 39 -7.07 -4.54 10.46
CA ARG A 39 -6.87 -3.14 10.84
C ARG A 39 -5.49 -2.61 10.50
N PHE A 40 -4.51 -3.47 10.20
CA PHE A 40 -3.12 -3.06 9.96
C PHE A 40 -2.91 -2.50 8.56
N GLY A 41 -3.82 -2.78 7.64
CA GLY A 41 -3.83 -2.20 6.31
C GLY A 41 -4.40 -3.13 5.27
N LEU A 42 -4.45 -2.61 4.04
CA LEU A 42 -5.01 -3.31 2.89
C LEU A 42 -4.28 -4.62 2.60
N GLU A 43 -2.94 -4.59 2.65
CA GLU A 43 -2.14 -5.77 2.32
C GLU A 43 -2.32 -6.86 3.39
N TYR A 44 -2.22 -6.51 4.70
CA TYR A 44 -2.48 -7.44 5.81
C TYR A 44 -3.89 -8.03 5.76
N ARG A 45 -4.90 -7.25 5.39
CA ARG A 45 -6.27 -7.74 5.25
C ARG A 45 -6.38 -8.83 4.18
N VAL A 46 -5.81 -8.61 3.00
CA VAL A 46 -5.88 -9.60 1.90
C VAL A 46 -5.12 -10.88 2.28
N ILE A 47 -3.97 -10.76 2.94
CA ILE A 47 -3.22 -11.93 3.39
C ILE A 47 -3.95 -12.65 4.53
N ALA A 48 -4.54 -11.94 5.48
CA ALA A 48 -5.36 -12.53 6.54
C ALA A 48 -6.57 -13.29 5.96
N ASP A 49 -7.27 -12.70 4.98
CA ASP A 49 -8.37 -13.36 4.28
C ASP A 49 -7.90 -14.65 3.58
N TYR A 50 -6.71 -14.63 2.96
CA TYR A 50 -6.08 -15.82 2.36
C TYR A 50 -5.73 -16.90 3.38
N LEU A 51 -5.07 -16.53 4.47
CA LEU A 51 -4.73 -17.46 5.55
C LEU A 51 -5.97 -18.02 6.26
N SER A 52 -7.09 -17.30 6.23
CA SER A 52 -8.38 -17.76 6.75
C SER A 52 -9.18 -18.63 5.77
N GLY A 53 -8.65 -18.92 4.58
CA GLY A 53 -9.27 -19.79 3.58
C GLY A 53 -10.34 -19.14 2.71
N LYS A 54 -10.41 -17.81 2.63
CA LYS A 54 -11.41 -17.09 1.81
C LYS A 54 -11.06 -16.96 0.33
N PHE A 55 -9.89 -17.47 -0.07
CA PHE A 55 -9.45 -17.50 -1.46
C PHE A 55 -9.23 -18.93 -1.88
N SER A 56 -9.54 -19.23 -3.13
CA SER A 56 -9.41 -20.59 -3.70
C SER A 56 -7.96 -20.91 -4.05
N SER A 57 -7.12 -19.89 -4.27
CA SER A 57 -5.73 -20.07 -4.67
C SER A 57 -4.84 -18.85 -4.38
N PHE A 58 -3.52 -19.07 -4.34
CA PHE A 58 -2.53 -17.99 -4.25
C PHE A 58 -2.59 -17.00 -5.42
N PRO A 59 -2.71 -17.43 -6.70
CA PRO A 59 -2.89 -16.49 -7.81
C PRO A 59 -4.11 -15.59 -7.66
N GLU A 60 -5.24 -16.11 -7.19
CA GLU A 60 -6.46 -15.32 -6.95
C GLU A 60 -6.23 -14.23 -5.90
N MET A 61 -5.64 -14.60 -4.76
CA MET A 61 -5.25 -13.66 -3.70
C MET A 61 -4.31 -12.58 -4.24
N ARG A 62 -3.28 -12.98 -4.99
CA ARG A 62 -2.27 -12.07 -5.55
C ARG A 62 -2.89 -11.03 -6.48
N GLU A 63 -3.78 -11.43 -7.38
CA GLU A 63 -4.47 -10.50 -8.27
C GLU A 63 -5.43 -9.60 -7.51
N ARG A 64 -6.12 -10.12 -6.47
CA ARG A 64 -6.94 -9.29 -5.59
C ARG A 64 -6.11 -8.23 -4.87
N LEU A 65 -4.92 -8.58 -4.38
CA LEU A 65 -4.01 -7.65 -3.71
C LEU A 65 -3.61 -6.50 -4.65
N LYS A 66 -3.15 -6.82 -5.86
CA LYS A 66 -2.80 -5.82 -6.88
C LYS A 66 -3.97 -4.90 -7.20
N TRP A 67 -5.15 -5.48 -7.48
CA TRP A 67 -6.35 -4.72 -7.81
C TRP A 67 -6.73 -3.75 -6.68
N ASN A 68 -6.69 -4.20 -5.43
CA ASN A 68 -6.99 -3.39 -4.27
C ASN A 68 -6.02 -2.21 -4.13
N ILE A 69 -4.72 -2.42 -4.35
CA ILE A 69 -3.70 -1.36 -4.29
C ILE A 69 -3.85 -0.39 -5.46
N HIS A 70 -4.14 -0.85 -6.68
CA HIS A 70 -4.44 0.03 -7.81
C HIS A 70 -5.66 0.90 -7.53
N ALA A 71 -6.74 0.32 -6.98
CA ALA A 71 -7.93 1.06 -6.62
C ALA A 71 -7.64 2.12 -5.54
N TYR A 72 -6.78 1.79 -4.57
CA TYR A 72 -6.33 2.75 -3.57
C TYR A 72 -5.50 3.88 -4.20
N ALA A 73 -4.54 3.57 -5.06
CA ALA A 73 -3.74 4.57 -5.78
C ALA A 73 -4.61 5.48 -6.64
N ARG A 74 -5.64 4.96 -7.33
CA ARG A 74 -6.61 5.78 -8.06
C ARG A 74 -7.33 6.76 -7.15
N ARG A 75 -7.81 6.31 -5.99
CA ARG A 75 -8.48 7.18 -5.02
C ARG A 75 -7.55 8.28 -4.52
N GLN A 76 -6.29 7.95 -4.24
CA GLN A 76 -5.27 8.94 -3.86
C GLN A 76 -5.09 9.99 -4.98
N LEU A 77 -4.93 9.57 -6.23
CA LEU A 77 -4.83 10.50 -7.37
C LEU A 77 -6.07 11.39 -7.50
N THR A 78 -7.27 10.84 -7.34
CA THR A 78 -8.51 11.62 -7.36
C THR A 78 -8.55 12.65 -6.24
N TRP A 79 -8.12 12.28 -5.03
CA TRP A 79 -8.07 13.20 -3.90
C TRP A 79 -7.04 14.32 -4.15
N PHE A 80 -5.82 13.96 -4.56
CA PHE A 80 -4.77 14.96 -4.84
C PHE A 80 -5.12 15.90 -5.99
N ARG A 81 -5.91 15.47 -6.98
CA ARG A 81 -6.39 16.35 -8.05
C ARG A 81 -7.35 17.44 -7.57
N LYS A 82 -7.99 17.26 -6.41
CA LYS A 82 -8.95 18.22 -5.84
C LYS A 82 -8.32 19.22 -4.88
N GLY A 83 -7.05 19.03 -4.48
CA GLY A 83 -6.39 19.93 -3.55
C GLY A 83 -5.81 21.13 -4.29
N GLU A 84 -6.47 22.28 -4.17
CA GLU A 84 -6.00 23.56 -4.73
C GLU A 84 -4.71 24.05 -4.07
N ASP A 85 -4.49 23.68 -2.81
CA ASP A 85 -3.29 24.03 -2.02
C ASP A 85 -2.09 23.07 -2.26
N ILE A 86 -2.23 22.09 -3.16
CA ILE A 86 -1.17 21.10 -3.41
C ILE A 86 -0.17 21.65 -4.43
N GLN A 87 1.07 21.85 -3.99
CA GLN A 87 2.19 22.17 -4.85
C GLN A 87 2.85 20.89 -5.39
N TRP A 88 2.68 20.63 -6.69
CA TRP A 88 3.34 19.51 -7.38
C TRP A 88 4.73 19.92 -7.87
N ILE A 89 5.78 19.37 -7.25
CA ILE A 89 7.17 19.70 -7.59
C ILE A 89 7.95 18.41 -7.86
N SER A 90 8.59 18.33 -9.03
CA SER A 90 9.38 17.15 -9.45
C SER A 90 10.90 17.32 -9.29
N GLU A 91 11.38 18.54 -9.03
CA GLU A 91 12.81 18.85 -8.91
C GLU A 91 13.22 19.03 -7.45
N TYR A 92 14.23 18.28 -7.00
CA TYR A 92 14.66 18.25 -5.60
C TYR A 92 15.02 19.64 -5.06
N GLU A 93 15.78 20.44 -5.82
CA GLU A 93 16.15 21.81 -5.43
C GLU A 93 14.94 22.74 -5.25
N LYS A 94 13.86 22.51 -6.02
CA LYS A 94 12.62 23.28 -5.89
C LYS A 94 11.80 22.80 -4.69
N ILE A 95 11.81 21.49 -4.39
CA ILE A 95 11.20 20.93 -3.18
C ILE A 95 11.88 21.54 -1.95
N GLN A 96 13.20 21.53 -1.89
CA GLN A 96 13.95 22.05 -0.75
C GLN A 96 13.60 23.52 -0.48
N ARG A 97 13.63 24.38 -1.52
CA ARG A 97 13.25 25.79 -1.40
C ARG A 97 11.80 26.00 -0.97
N ALA A 98 10.87 25.16 -1.43
CA ALA A 98 9.47 25.25 -1.03
C ALA A 98 9.28 24.88 0.45
N VAL A 99 9.96 23.83 0.92
CA VAL A 99 9.97 23.42 2.33
C VAL A 99 10.59 24.50 3.22
N GLU A 100 11.75 25.04 2.84
CA GLU A 100 12.40 26.14 3.58
C GLU A 100 11.47 27.36 3.68
N ARG A 101 10.83 27.75 2.58
CA ARG A 101 9.86 28.86 2.60
C ARG A 101 8.70 28.60 3.55
N PHE A 102 8.13 27.39 3.51
CA PHE A 102 7.01 27.02 4.37
C PHE A 102 7.39 27.06 5.86
N LEU A 103 8.60 26.62 6.22
CA LEU A 103 9.05 26.54 7.61
C LEU A 103 9.49 27.89 8.20
N PHE A 104 10.03 28.80 7.38
CA PHE A 104 10.68 30.04 7.86
C PHE A 104 9.93 31.33 7.52
N TYR A 105 8.90 31.28 6.67
CA TYR A 105 8.11 32.46 6.26
C TYR A 105 6.61 32.34 6.59
N HIS A 106 6.24 31.37 7.41
CA HIS A 106 4.95 31.33 8.13
C HIS A 106 5.17 31.59 9.61
#